data_AF-A0A6B0GIQ4-F1
#
_entry.id   AF-A0A6B0GIQ4-F1
#
_cell.length_a   1.000
_cell.length_b   1.000
_cell.length_c   1.000
_cell.angle_alpha   90.00
_cell.angle_beta   90.00
_cell.angle_gamma   90.00
#
_symmetry.space_group_name_H-M   'P 1'
#
loop_
_entity.id
_entity.type
_entity.pdbx_description
1 polymer ?
#
loop_
_entity_poly.entity_id
_entity_poly.type
_entity_poly.pdbx_seq_one_letter_code
_entity_poly.pdbx_strand_id
1 'polypeptide(L)'
;MTADSGRETTSALSPDDAFGVLGDETRLDILQTLGAAERPLAYSELFERVEYDDASNFSYHLDKLVGHFVRKRDEGYDLWEAGRRVVEAVLAGAVTDTPVVEPTRVDERCPYCGAPIEVGFQHARVEMNCTECPGFMRHARSQDRRFTDYGTLGFFLFPPAGIRGRTADGVLEAAWTWRHADFLVASTGVCSRCSAPLDHSVTVCTDHDASAGYCELCEHRYAVQFHTHCRNCNRTSHLIAPGCLLATTELLAFFTEHGINPPGSRTPRQGVTVAHGLRRGSRLGRPVRGSPHVHRRQRGTHPDRGRRPLGRRRHEAGGFRIYRWLSPLLVGHRPAQLS
;
A
#
# COMPACT_ATOMS: atom_id res chain seq x y z
N MET A 1 -2.55 50.10 9.47
CA MET A 1 -2.65 49.18 8.31
C MET A 1 -2.28 47.79 8.80
N THR A 2 -3.28 47.02 9.24
CA THR A 2 -3.13 45.63 9.64
C THR A 2 -3.47 44.75 8.45
N ALA A 3 -2.54 43.87 8.04
CA ALA A 3 -2.85 42.86 7.04
C ALA A 3 -3.81 41.84 7.67
N ASP A 4 -5.06 41.85 7.23
CA ASP A 4 -6.01 40.80 7.54
C ASP A 4 -5.69 39.60 6.64
N SER A 5 -4.73 38.78 7.07
CA SER A 5 -4.45 37.50 6.42
C SER A 5 -5.59 36.54 6.73
N GLY A 6 -6.66 36.66 5.95
CA GLY A 6 -7.89 35.88 6.07
C GLY A 6 -7.57 34.40 6.18
N ARG A 7 -7.77 33.85 7.38
CA ARG A 7 -7.55 32.43 7.66
C ARG A 7 -8.71 31.66 7.04
N GLU A 8 -8.58 31.27 5.77
CA GLU A 8 -9.54 30.42 5.06
C GLU A 8 -9.80 29.13 5.87
N THR A 9 -10.84 29.16 6.69
CA THR A 9 -11.33 28.00 7.40
C THR A 9 -12.11 27.15 6.42
N THR A 10 -11.48 26.07 5.95
CA THR A 10 -12.16 25.01 5.21
C THR A 10 -13.36 24.52 6.02
N SER A 11 -14.58 24.81 5.56
CA SER A 11 -15.77 24.25 6.17
C SER A 11 -15.77 22.73 5.93
N ALA A 12 -16.01 21.96 6.98
CA ALA A 12 -16.19 20.52 6.84
C ALA A 12 -17.56 20.28 6.20
N LEU A 13 -17.58 19.73 4.98
CA LEU A 13 -18.80 19.26 4.34
C LEU A 13 -19.22 17.91 4.93
N SER A 14 -20.53 17.63 4.95
CA SER A 14 -21.00 16.26 5.14
C SER A 14 -20.66 15.42 3.89
N PRO A 15 -20.67 14.07 3.97
CA PRO A 15 -20.50 13.23 2.79
C PRO A 15 -21.51 13.54 1.69
N ASP A 16 -22.79 13.73 2.06
CA ASP A 16 -23.88 13.97 1.11
C ASP A 16 -23.73 15.35 0.44
N ASP A 17 -23.33 16.39 1.18
CA ASP A 17 -23.03 17.71 0.60
C ASP A 17 -21.83 17.64 -0.35
N ALA A 18 -20.76 16.93 0.04
CA ALA A 18 -19.57 16.75 -0.78
C ALA A 18 -19.89 16.01 -2.08
N PHE A 19 -20.64 14.90 -2.04
CA PHE A 19 -21.06 14.18 -3.24
C PHE A 19 -22.09 14.97 -4.07
N GLY A 20 -22.98 15.76 -3.44
CA GLY A 20 -23.89 16.66 -4.15
C GLY A 20 -23.15 17.79 -4.89
N VAL A 21 -22.04 18.29 -4.34
CA VAL A 21 -21.14 19.20 -5.05
C VAL A 21 -20.42 18.48 -6.20
N LEU A 22 -19.88 17.27 -5.97
CA LEU A 22 -19.10 16.56 -7.00
C LEU A 22 -19.93 15.87 -8.09
N GLY A 23 -21.23 15.65 -7.90
CA GLY A 23 -22.12 14.95 -8.84
C GLY A 23 -22.56 15.77 -10.05
N ASP A 24 -21.71 16.65 -10.56
CA ASP A 24 -22.01 17.65 -11.59
C ASP A 24 -20.82 17.79 -12.54
N GLU A 25 -21.09 17.61 -13.82
CA GLU A 25 -20.10 17.48 -14.90
C GLU A 25 -19.19 18.71 -14.97
N THR A 26 -19.76 19.91 -15.08
CA THR A 26 -19.03 21.19 -15.09
C THR A 26 -18.15 21.35 -13.85
N ARG A 27 -18.60 20.93 -12.66
CA ARG A 27 -17.78 20.98 -11.43
C ARG A 27 -16.65 19.97 -11.43
N LEU A 28 -16.81 18.78 -12.02
CA LEU A 28 -15.70 17.85 -12.23
C LEU A 28 -14.70 18.38 -13.27
N ASP A 29 -15.16 19.01 -14.35
CA ASP A 29 -14.27 19.57 -15.39
C ASP A 29 -13.46 20.76 -14.89
N ILE A 30 -14.05 21.62 -14.05
CA ILE A 30 -13.29 22.65 -13.32
C ILE A 30 -12.16 22.01 -12.49
N LEU A 31 -12.46 20.95 -11.74
CA LEU A 31 -11.45 20.25 -10.92
C LEU A 31 -10.36 19.59 -11.78
N GLN A 32 -10.73 18.93 -12.88
CA GLN A 32 -9.78 18.30 -13.80
C GLN A 32 -8.87 19.34 -14.48
N THR A 33 -9.43 20.45 -14.95
CA THR A 33 -8.70 21.57 -15.57
C THR A 33 -7.72 22.22 -14.60
N LEU A 34 -8.12 22.44 -13.34
CA LEU A 34 -7.22 22.91 -12.28
C LEU A 34 -6.18 21.86 -11.89
N GLY A 35 -6.52 20.58 -11.90
CA GLY A 35 -5.61 19.47 -11.59
C GLY A 35 -4.52 19.24 -12.65
N ALA A 36 -4.81 19.59 -13.91
CA ALA A 36 -3.86 19.58 -15.01
C ALA A 36 -2.98 20.86 -15.08
N ALA A 37 -3.28 21.89 -14.29
CA ALA A 37 -2.55 23.15 -14.31
C ALA A 37 -1.29 23.10 -13.42
N GLU A 38 -0.16 23.60 -13.93
CA GLU A 38 1.09 23.73 -13.17
C GLU A 38 1.12 24.94 -12.21
N ARG A 39 0.16 25.86 -12.36
CA ARG A 39 0.02 27.11 -11.59
C ARG A 39 -1.45 27.45 -11.37
N PRO A 40 -1.78 28.37 -10.43
CA PRO A 40 -3.13 28.92 -10.33
C PRO A 40 -3.59 29.53 -11.68
N LEU A 41 -4.88 29.37 -11.98
CA LEU A 41 -5.50 29.90 -13.20
C LEU A 41 -6.40 31.09 -12.87
N ALA A 42 -6.26 32.19 -13.62
CA ALA A 42 -7.19 33.30 -13.54
C ALA A 42 -8.60 32.87 -13.97
N TYR A 43 -9.65 33.60 -13.55
CA TYR A 43 -11.04 33.23 -13.86
C TYR A 43 -11.29 33.03 -15.36
N SER A 44 -10.84 33.98 -16.20
CA SER A 44 -11.03 33.90 -17.66
C SER A 44 -10.29 32.72 -18.27
N GLU A 45 -9.04 32.48 -17.85
CA GLU A 45 -8.24 31.35 -18.33
C GLU A 45 -8.84 29.99 -17.92
N LEU A 46 -9.42 29.90 -16.72
CA LEU A 46 -10.11 28.70 -16.26
C LEU A 46 -11.43 28.49 -17.02
N PHE A 47 -12.20 29.56 -17.24
CA PHE A 47 -13.44 29.54 -18.02
C PHE A 47 -13.22 29.12 -19.48
N GLU A 48 -12.23 29.74 -20.14
CA GLU A 48 -11.82 29.42 -21.52
C GLU A 48 -11.40 27.95 -21.68
N ARG A 49 -10.65 27.40 -20.71
CA ARG A 49 -10.16 26.00 -20.78
C ARG A 49 -11.22 24.93 -20.49
N VAL A 50 -12.30 25.27 -19.80
CA VAL A 50 -13.43 24.35 -19.58
C VAL A 50 -14.40 24.38 -20.78
N GLU A 51 -14.18 25.25 -21.77
CA GLU A 51 -14.99 25.37 -23.00
C GLU A 51 -16.50 25.51 -22.70
N TYR A 52 -16.84 26.30 -21.68
CA TYR A 52 -18.22 26.45 -21.19
C TYR A 52 -18.93 27.70 -21.74
N ASP A 53 -20.19 27.55 -22.17
CA ASP A 53 -20.90 28.62 -22.90
C ASP A 53 -21.44 29.77 -22.01
N ASP A 54 -21.79 29.51 -20.75
CA ASP A 54 -22.42 30.50 -19.85
C ASP A 54 -21.51 30.91 -18.69
N ALA A 55 -20.93 32.11 -18.79
CA ALA A 55 -20.07 32.70 -17.76
C ALA A 55 -20.78 32.97 -16.42
N SER A 56 -22.11 33.21 -16.42
CA SER A 56 -22.87 33.46 -15.18
C SER A 56 -23.12 32.15 -14.44
N ASN A 57 -23.49 31.10 -15.18
CA ASN A 57 -23.61 29.76 -14.61
C ASN A 57 -22.23 29.22 -14.18
N PHE A 58 -21.17 29.46 -14.95
CA PHE A 58 -19.81 29.02 -14.59
C PHE A 58 -19.35 29.55 -13.22
N SER A 59 -19.59 30.83 -12.91
CA SER A 59 -19.28 31.39 -11.59
C SER A 59 -20.01 30.63 -10.49
N TYR A 60 -21.28 30.26 -10.69
CA TYR A 60 -22.04 29.44 -9.75
C TYR A 60 -21.40 28.06 -9.53
N HIS A 61 -21.00 27.34 -10.60
CA HIS A 61 -20.32 26.04 -10.47
C HIS A 61 -18.96 26.18 -9.73
N LEU A 62 -18.19 27.23 -10.01
CA LEU A 62 -16.90 27.50 -9.36
C LEU A 62 -17.09 27.86 -7.87
N ASP A 63 -18.03 28.73 -7.53
CA ASP A 63 -18.30 29.17 -6.16
C ASP A 63 -18.77 28.02 -5.25
N LYS A 64 -19.39 26.96 -5.81
CA LYS A 64 -19.71 25.72 -5.07
C LYS A 64 -18.48 24.87 -4.71
N LEU A 65 -17.37 25.02 -5.43
CA LEU A 65 -16.12 24.28 -5.19
C LEU A 65 -15.16 25.04 -4.26
N VAL A 66 -15.21 26.37 -4.29
CA VAL A 66 -14.34 27.25 -3.50
C VAL A 66 -14.56 27.05 -2.00
N GLY A 67 -13.46 27.02 -1.24
CA GLY A 67 -13.44 26.85 0.21
C GLY A 67 -13.30 25.40 0.69
N HIS A 68 -13.58 24.39 -0.16
CA HIS A 68 -13.38 22.98 0.19
C HIS A 68 -12.55 22.20 -0.85
N PHE A 69 -12.91 22.27 -2.14
CA PHE A 69 -12.19 21.58 -3.21
C PHE A 69 -11.21 22.50 -3.95
N VAL A 70 -11.55 23.78 -4.06
CA VAL A 70 -10.77 24.84 -4.72
C VAL A 70 -10.44 25.94 -3.70
N ARG A 71 -9.27 26.56 -3.84
CA ARG A 71 -8.87 27.78 -3.12
C ARG A 71 -8.73 28.93 -4.10
N LYS A 72 -9.01 30.15 -3.63
CA LYS A 72 -8.77 31.38 -4.39
C LYS A 72 -7.53 32.08 -3.84
N ARG A 73 -6.57 32.36 -4.72
CA ARG A 73 -5.35 33.11 -4.45
C ARG A 73 -5.37 34.41 -5.25
N ASP A 74 -4.47 35.33 -4.93
CA ASP A 74 -4.27 36.57 -5.70
C ASP A 74 -3.95 36.29 -7.19
N GLU A 75 -3.24 35.18 -7.46
CA GLU A 75 -2.85 34.72 -8.80
C GLU A 75 -3.98 33.95 -9.54
N GLY A 76 -5.05 33.54 -8.86
CA GLY A 76 -6.11 32.74 -9.44
C GLY A 76 -6.58 31.56 -8.58
N TYR A 77 -7.25 30.60 -9.21
CA TYR A 77 -7.84 29.42 -8.58
C TYR A 77 -6.90 28.22 -8.67
N ASP A 78 -6.89 27.38 -7.64
CA ASP A 78 -6.02 26.20 -7.49
C ASP A 78 -6.72 25.16 -6.58
N LEU A 79 -6.29 23.90 -6.61
CA LEU A 79 -6.91 22.84 -5.81
C LEU A 79 -6.50 22.88 -4.33
N TRP A 80 -7.46 22.60 -3.45
CA TRP A 80 -7.18 22.04 -2.13
C TRP A 80 -6.86 20.54 -2.25
N GLU A 81 -6.24 19.96 -1.21
CA GLU A 81 -5.95 18.52 -1.13
C GLU A 81 -7.19 17.62 -1.32
N ALA A 82 -8.38 18.11 -0.93
CA ALA A 82 -9.64 17.41 -1.19
C ALA A 82 -9.96 17.34 -2.68
N GLY A 83 -9.85 18.47 -3.41
CA GLY A 83 -10.03 18.52 -4.86
C GLY A 83 -8.98 17.68 -5.60
N ARG A 84 -7.71 17.76 -5.17
CA ARG A 84 -6.61 16.97 -5.72
C ARG A 84 -6.90 15.46 -5.63
N ARG A 85 -7.37 14.97 -4.49
CA ARG A 85 -7.74 13.55 -4.32
C ARG A 85 -8.88 13.08 -5.21
N VAL A 86 -9.86 13.95 -5.50
CA VAL A 86 -10.94 13.63 -6.45
C VAL A 86 -10.35 13.45 -7.85
N VAL A 87 -9.53 14.39 -8.31
CA VAL A 87 -8.87 14.33 -9.62
C VAL A 87 -7.95 13.10 -9.71
N GLU A 88 -7.16 12.81 -8.68
CA GLU A 88 -6.31 11.61 -8.63
C GLU A 88 -7.13 10.32 -8.74
N ALA A 89 -8.32 10.23 -8.12
CA ALA A 89 -9.19 9.07 -8.21
C ALA A 89 -9.78 8.88 -9.62
N VAL A 90 -10.16 9.98 -10.29
CA VAL A 90 -10.63 9.98 -11.69
C VAL A 90 -9.49 9.59 -12.63
N LEU A 91 -8.33 10.25 -12.54
CA LEU A 91 -7.16 9.96 -13.37
C LEU A 91 -6.64 8.53 -13.18
N ALA A 92 -6.74 7.97 -11.96
CA ALA A 92 -6.42 6.57 -11.68
C ALA A 92 -7.39 5.56 -12.34
N GLY A 93 -8.52 6.03 -12.87
CA GLY A 93 -9.62 5.22 -13.38
C GLY A 93 -10.41 4.52 -12.28
N ALA A 94 -10.18 4.86 -11.00
CA ALA A 94 -10.66 4.08 -9.86
C ALA A 94 -12.17 4.20 -9.61
N VAL A 95 -12.81 5.19 -10.21
CA VAL A 95 -14.26 5.48 -10.12
C VAL A 95 -14.97 5.50 -11.47
N THR A 96 -14.22 5.50 -12.58
CA THR A 96 -14.73 5.63 -13.96
C THR A 96 -14.53 4.37 -14.81
N ASP A 97 -13.38 3.71 -14.68
CA ASP A 97 -12.94 2.72 -15.66
C ASP A 97 -13.24 1.29 -15.16
N THR A 98 -13.91 0.48 -15.99
CA THR A 98 -14.09 -0.96 -15.73
C THR A 98 -13.51 -1.81 -16.88
N PRO A 99 -12.19 -1.72 -17.17
CA PRO A 99 -11.59 -2.46 -18.26
C PRO A 99 -11.46 -3.94 -17.89
N VAL A 100 -11.51 -4.79 -18.90
CA VAL A 100 -11.18 -6.21 -18.82
C VAL A 100 -9.96 -6.48 -19.69
N VAL A 101 -8.99 -7.18 -19.15
CA VAL A 101 -7.83 -7.72 -19.90
C VAL A 101 -7.86 -9.23 -19.74
N GLU A 102 -8.00 -9.94 -20.86
CA GLU A 102 -8.07 -11.39 -20.88
C GLU A 102 -6.77 -12.03 -20.35
N PRO A 103 -6.84 -13.19 -19.66
CA PRO A 103 -5.68 -13.88 -19.13
C PRO A 103 -4.62 -14.13 -20.21
N THR A 104 -3.45 -13.53 -20.01
CA THR A 104 -2.33 -13.58 -20.95
C THR A 104 -1.11 -14.19 -20.25
N ARG A 105 -0.39 -15.08 -20.94
CA ARG A 105 0.84 -15.69 -20.41
C ARG A 105 1.95 -14.66 -20.22
N VAL A 106 2.73 -14.85 -19.16
CA VAL A 106 3.86 -14.00 -18.78
C VAL A 106 5.14 -14.82 -18.61
N ASP A 107 6.29 -14.16 -18.51
CA ASP A 107 7.60 -14.77 -18.28
C ASP A 107 7.74 -15.40 -16.89
N GLU A 108 6.98 -14.90 -15.91
CA GLU A 108 6.95 -15.43 -14.55
C GLU A 108 6.45 -16.90 -14.50
N ARG A 109 6.86 -17.66 -13.48
CA ARG A 109 6.51 -19.07 -13.32
C ARG A 109 5.84 -19.33 -11.98
N CYS A 110 5.03 -20.37 -11.92
CA CYS A 110 4.30 -20.73 -10.70
C CYS A 110 5.31 -21.12 -9.60
N PRO A 111 5.34 -20.43 -8.44
CA PRO A 111 6.30 -20.70 -7.37
C PRO A 111 6.08 -22.04 -6.64
N TYR A 112 5.06 -22.82 -7.05
CA TYR A 112 4.72 -24.11 -6.45
C TYR A 112 5.01 -25.32 -7.34
N CYS A 113 5.04 -25.14 -8.67
CA CYS A 113 5.24 -26.24 -9.63
C CYS A 113 6.08 -25.90 -10.86
N GLY A 114 6.51 -24.64 -11.03
CA GLY A 114 7.31 -24.20 -12.19
C GLY A 114 6.53 -24.02 -13.50
N ALA A 115 5.25 -24.39 -13.55
CA ALA A 115 4.38 -24.21 -14.71
C ALA A 115 4.22 -22.72 -15.12
N PRO A 116 3.81 -22.43 -16.37
CA PRO A 116 3.42 -21.09 -16.79
C PRO A 116 2.32 -20.48 -15.90
N ILE A 117 2.29 -19.15 -15.86
CA ILE A 117 1.20 -18.40 -15.23
C ILE A 117 0.56 -17.46 -16.24
N GLU A 118 -0.72 -17.19 -16.04
CA GLU A 118 -1.53 -16.28 -16.85
C GLU A 118 -2.04 -15.14 -15.97
N VAL A 119 -1.97 -13.93 -16.50
CA VAL A 119 -2.31 -12.67 -15.80
C VAL A 119 -3.43 -11.99 -16.56
N GLY A 120 -4.52 -11.70 -15.86
CA GLY A 120 -5.67 -10.94 -16.36
C GLY A 120 -5.99 -9.74 -15.48
N PHE A 121 -6.88 -8.87 -15.95
CA PHE A 121 -7.39 -7.74 -15.18
C PHE A 121 -8.92 -7.65 -15.28
N GLN A 122 -9.60 -7.51 -14.15
CA GLN A 122 -11.03 -7.18 -14.06
C GLN A 122 -11.36 -6.61 -12.68
N HIS A 123 -12.46 -5.86 -12.53
CA HIS A 123 -12.96 -5.40 -11.22
C HIS A 123 -11.90 -4.69 -10.33
N ALA A 124 -11.01 -3.89 -10.95
CA ALA A 124 -9.84 -3.27 -10.31
C ALA A 124 -8.88 -4.26 -9.63
N ARG A 125 -8.72 -5.46 -10.19
CA ARG A 125 -7.85 -6.54 -9.72
C ARG A 125 -6.97 -7.03 -10.85
N VAL A 126 -5.66 -7.13 -10.60
CA VAL A 126 -4.79 -8.04 -11.36
C VAL A 126 -4.94 -9.43 -10.77
N GLU A 127 -5.40 -10.39 -11.57
CA GLU A 127 -5.57 -11.79 -11.19
C GLU A 127 -4.44 -12.63 -11.78
N MET A 128 -3.87 -13.54 -10.99
CA MET A 128 -2.76 -14.41 -11.38
C MET A 128 -3.19 -15.87 -11.23
N ASN A 129 -3.10 -16.65 -12.30
CA ASN A 129 -3.52 -18.05 -12.32
C ASN A 129 -2.38 -18.95 -12.84
N CYS A 130 -2.27 -20.16 -12.28
CA CYS A 130 -1.36 -21.20 -12.73
C CYS A 130 -2.11 -22.16 -13.67
N THR A 131 -1.47 -22.58 -14.76
CA THR A 131 -2.10 -23.43 -15.79
C THR A 131 -2.21 -24.92 -15.40
N GLU A 132 -1.45 -25.39 -14.40
CA GLU A 132 -1.30 -26.83 -14.11
C GLU A 132 -1.66 -27.27 -12.67
N CYS A 133 -1.46 -26.42 -11.65
CA CYS A 133 -1.75 -26.76 -10.26
C CYS A 133 -2.76 -25.78 -9.62
N PRO A 134 -3.40 -26.11 -8.47
CA PRO A 134 -4.41 -25.25 -7.83
C PRO A 134 -3.93 -23.88 -7.29
N GLY A 135 -2.70 -23.44 -7.61
CA GLY A 135 -2.18 -22.12 -7.24
C GLY A 135 -1.78 -21.99 -5.76
N PHE A 136 -2.34 -21.02 -5.04
CA PHE A 136 -2.09 -20.68 -3.62
C PHE A 136 -3.22 -21.13 -2.67
N MET A 137 -4.45 -21.30 -3.17
CA MET A 137 -5.62 -21.79 -2.41
C MET A 137 -6.40 -22.79 -3.26
N ARG A 138 -6.83 -23.92 -2.68
CA ARG A 138 -7.47 -25.01 -3.43
C ARG A 138 -8.74 -24.57 -4.15
N HIS A 139 -9.52 -23.68 -3.51
CA HIS A 139 -10.75 -23.09 -4.05
C HIS A 139 -10.74 -21.58 -3.88
N ALA A 140 -10.97 -20.84 -4.96
CA ALA A 140 -11.26 -19.41 -4.87
C ALA A 140 -12.70 -19.23 -4.35
N ARG A 141 -12.87 -18.90 -3.06
CA ARG A 141 -14.19 -18.72 -2.41
C ARG A 141 -14.94 -17.43 -2.84
N SER A 142 -14.92 -17.08 -4.13
CA SER A 142 -15.60 -15.92 -4.69
C SER A 142 -16.28 -16.30 -6.00
N GLN A 143 -17.62 -16.29 -5.99
CA GLN A 143 -18.47 -16.69 -7.13
C GLN A 143 -18.33 -15.75 -8.35
N ASP A 144 -17.80 -14.55 -8.16
CA ASP A 144 -17.63 -13.53 -9.20
C ASP A 144 -16.35 -13.65 -10.06
N ARG A 145 -15.55 -14.72 -9.89
CA ARG A 145 -14.34 -14.91 -10.70
C ARG A 145 -14.65 -15.58 -12.03
N ARG A 146 -14.63 -14.79 -13.09
CA ARG A 146 -14.76 -15.26 -14.48
C ARG A 146 -13.62 -16.15 -14.99
N PHE A 147 -12.49 -16.24 -14.29
CA PHE A 147 -11.22 -16.76 -14.83
C PHE A 147 -10.69 -18.06 -14.20
N THR A 148 -11.46 -18.79 -13.39
CA THR A 148 -10.92 -19.97 -12.66
C THR A 148 -11.64 -21.29 -12.93
N ASP A 149 -11.38 -21.86 -14.11
CA ASP A 149 -11.30 -23.33 -14.26
C ASP A 149 -9.94 -23.88 -13.76
N TYR A 150 -8.94 -22.99 -13.59
CA TYR A 150 -7.56 -23.30 -13.19
C TYR A 150 -7.14 -22.58 -11.88
N GLY A 151 -5.95 -22.89 -11.37
CA GLY A 151 -5.56 -22.58 -9.99
C GLY A 151 -5.12 -21.15 -9.71
N THR A 152 -5.73 -20.51 -8.72
CA THR A 152 -5.47 -19.11 -8.33
C THR A 152 -4.15 -18.92 -7.56
N LEU A 153 -3.18 -18.20 -8.10
CA LEU A 153 -2.01 -17.72 -7.34
C LEU A 153 -2.33 -16.50 -6.46
N GLY A 154 -3.38 -15.75 -6.79
CA GLY A 154 -3.90 -14.65 -5.98
C GLY A 154 -4.41 -13.50 -6.85
N PHE A 155 -4.68 -12.36 -6.21
CA PHE A 155 -4.99 -11.12 -6.90
C PHE A 155 -4.51 -9.90 -6.10
N PHE A 156 -4.24 -8.80 -6.80
CA PHE A 156 -3.92 -7.50 -6.20
C PHE A 156 -4.94 -6.44 -6.61
N LEU A 157 -5.45 -5.68 -5.64
CA LEU A 157 -6.25 -4.49 -5.91
C LEU A 157 -5.35 -3.42 -6.54
N PHE A 158 -5.64 -3.06 -7.79
CA PHE A 158 -4.78 -2.25 -8.64
C PHE A 158 -5.61 -1.30 -9.49
N PRO A 159 -5.39 0.03 -9.44
CA PRO A 159 -6.17 0.99 -10.21
C PRO A 159 -5.99 0.81 -11.74
N PRO A 160 -7.02 1.05 -12.57
CA PRO A 160 -6.93 0.94 -14.03
C PRO A 160 -5.80 1.73 -14.71
N ALA A 161 -5.39 2.89 -14.18
CA ALA A 161 -4.19 3.60 -14.66
C ALA A 161 -2.90 2.75 -14.60
N GLY A 162 -2.86 1.76 -13.69
CA GLY A 162 -1.80 0.78 -13.58
C GLY A 162 -1.68 -0.19 -14.77
N ILE A 163 -2.72 -0.36 -15.59
CA ILE A 163 -2.66 -1.23 -16.79
C ILE A 163 -2.46 -0.49 -18.12
N ARG A 164 -2.74 0.83 -18.16
CA ARG A 164 -2.65 1.62 -19.40
C ARG A 164 -1.23 1.57 -19.98
N GLY A 165 -1.12 1.21 -21.27
CA GLY A 165 0.15 1.17 -22.00
C GLY A 165 1.15 0.08 -21.61
N ARG A 166 0.73 -0.97 -20.88
CA ARG A 166 1.61 -2.06 -20.42
C ARG A 166 1.27 -3.41 -21.07
N THR A 167 2.28 -4.26 -21.25
CA THR A 167 2.11 -5.70 -21.53
C THR A 167 1.65 -6.43 -20.25
N ALA A 168 1.21 -7.70 -20.37
CA ALA A 168 0.84 -8.51 -19.20
C ALA A 168 1.96 -8.61 -18.15
N ASP A 169 3.21 -8.78 -18.57
CA ASP A 169 4.39 -8.74 -17.69
C ASP A 169 4.56 -7.38 -17.01
N GLY A 170 4.39 -6.28 -17.75
CA GLY A 170 4.46 -4.93 -17.19
C GLY A 170 3.33 -4.64 -16.20
N VAL A 171 2.14 -5.18 -16.43
CA VAL A 171 1.01 -5.14 -15.48
C VAL A 171 1.36 -5.90 -14.21
N LEU A 172 1.91 -7.11 -14.33
CA LEU A 172 2.34 -7.93 -13.20
C LEU A 172 3.45 -7.23 -12.38
N GLU A 173 4.48 -6.72 -13.04
CA GLU A 173 5.60 -5.99 -12.41
C GLU A 173 5.12 -4.76 -11.64
N ALA A 174 4.24 -3.94 -12.24
CA ALA A 174 3.67 -2.76 -11.60
C ALA A 174 2.72 -3.13 -10.44
N ALA A 175 1.91 -4.18 -10.58
CA ALA A 175 0.98 -4.62 -9.54
C ALA A 175 1.69 -5.23 -8.32
N TRP A 176 2.78 -5.99 -8.52
CA TRP A 176 3.65 -6.43 -7.42
C TRP A 176 4.30 -5.25 -6.70
N THR A 177 4.83 -4.27 -7.44
CA THR A 177 5.45 -3.08 -6.85
C THR A 177 4.45 -2.32 -5.98
N TRP A 178 3.25 -2.07 -6.50
CA TRP A 178 2.15 -1.44 -5.77
C TRP A 178 1.72 -2.27 -4.54
N ARG A 179 1.61 -3.59 -4.69
CA ARG A 179 1.19 -4.47 -3.58
C ARG A 179 2.22 -4.51 -2.45
N HIS A 180 3.52 -4.50 -2.76
CA HIS A 180 4.58 -4.46 -1.75
C HIS A 180 4.62 -3.13 -1.00
N ALA A 181 4.36 -1.99 -1.66
CA ALA A 181 4.15 -0.72 -0.96
C ALA A 181 2.95 -0.79 -0.01
N ASP A 182 1.82 -1.35 -0.47
CA ASP A 182 0.62 -1.61 0.35
C ASP A 182 0.93 -2.54 1.55
N PHE A 183 1.75 -3.59 1.38
CA PHE A 183 2.18 -4.49 2.45
C PHE A 183 3.11 -3.80 3.45
N LEU A 184 4.08 -3.02 2.97
CA LEU A 184 5.06 -2.34 3.82
C LEU A 184 4.37 -1.40 4.81
N VAL A 185 3.47 -0.55 4.30
CA VAL A 185 2.66 0.37 5.13
C VAL A 185 1.70 -0.41 6.04
N ALA A 186 1.09 -1.50 5.57
CA ALA A 186 0.22 -2.32 6.42
C ALA A 186 0.99 -3.01 7.57
N SER A 187 2.22 -3.46 7.33
CA SER A 187 3.07 -4.13 8.32
C SER A 187 3.53 -3.21 9.46
N THR A 188 3.48 -1.88 9.30
CA THR A 188 3.71 -0.91 10.38
C THR A 188 2.42 -0.52 11.13
N GLY A 189 1.28 -1.17 10.83
CA GLY A 189 0.00 -0.92 11.49
C GLY A 189 -0.79 0.26 10.91
N VAL A 190 -0.46 0.74 9.70
CA VAL A 190 -1.11 1.88 9.05
C VAL A 190 -1.91 1.42 7.82
N CYS A 191 -3.16 1.86 7.67
CA CYS A 191 -3.97 1.51 6.52
C CYS A 191 -3.54 2.32 5.28
N SER A 192 -2.97 1.69 4.25
CA SER A 192 -2.56 2.37 3.02
C SER A 192 -3.70 2.96 2.15
N ARG A 193 -4.96 2.92 2.62
CA ARG A 193 -6.12 3.56 1.94
C ARG A 193 -6.66 4.80 2.65
N CYS A 194 -6.50 4.90 3.97
CA CYS A 194 -7.06 6.03 4.74
C CYS A 194 -6.18 6.48 5.92
N SER A 195 -4.96 5.95 6.02
CA SER A 195 -3.95 6.22 7.07
C SER A 195 -4.38 5.93 8.52
N ALA A 196 -5.61 5.43 8.74
CA ALA A 196 -6.08 5.00 10.05
C ALA A 196 -5.33 3.74 10.55
N PRO A 197 -5.30 3.49 11.87
CA PRO A 197 -4.71 2.28 12.44
C PRO A 197 -5.31 0.99 11.85
N LEU A 198 -4.47 -0.04 11.71
CA LEU A 198 -4.85 -1.41 11.38
C LEU A 198 -4.82 -2.30 12.63
N ASP A 199 -5.88 -3.04 12.83
CA ASP A 199 -5.88 -4.20 13.71
C ASP A 199 -5.28 -5.39 12.95
N HIS A 200 -4.54 -6.24 13.66
CA HIS A 200 -3.95 -7.47 13.13
C HIS A 200 -4.38 -8.67 13.97
N SER A 201 -4.64 -9.80 13.31
CA SER A 201 -4.88 -11.08 13.98
C SER A 201 -4.19 -12.22 13.21
N VAL A 202 -4.00 -13.35 13.90
CA VAL A 202 -3.34 -14.53 13.35
C VAL A 202 -4.24 -15.74 13.56
N THR A 203 -4.49 -16.50 12.50
CA THR A 203 -5.19 -17.78 12.53
C THR A 203 -4.16 -18.88 12.31
N VAL A 204 -4.21 -19.95 13.13
CA VAL A 204 -3.29 -21.09 13.03
C VAL A 204 -4.09 -22.38 12.93
N CYS A 205 -3.85 -23.15 11.87
CA CYS A 205 -4.27 -24.54 11.79
C CYS A 205 -3.26 -25.38 12.60
N THR A 206 -3.72 -25.96 13.73
CA THR A 206 -2.89 -26.76 14.64
C THR A 206 -2.48 -28.09 14.03
N ASP A 207 -3.39 -28.72 13.32
CA ASP A 207 -3.27 -30.07 12.75
C ASP A 207 -2.97 -29.99 11.25
N HIS A 208 -2.13 -29.02 10.86
CA HIS A 208 -1.83 -28.70 9.48
C HIS A 208 -0.88 -29.72 8.83
N ASP A 209 -1.44 -30.62 8.02
CA ASP A 209 -0.68 -31.41 7.05
C ASP A 209 -0.94 -30.88 5.63
N ALA A 210 0.08 -30.34 4.97
CA ALA A 210 0.04 -29.96 3.55
C ALA A 210 1.06 -30.75 2.70
N SER A 211 1.33 -32.00 3.06
CA SER A 211 2.20 -32.92 2.31
C SER A 211 1.72 -33.14 0.87
N ALA A 212 0.40 -33.19 0.65
CA ALA A 212 -0.24 -33.19 -0.68
C ALA A 212 -0.31 -31.80 -1.35
N GLY A 213 0.48 -30.83 -0.87
CA GLY A 213 0.53 -29.45 -1.35
C GLY A 213 -0.47 -28.50 -0.67
N TYR A 214 -1.54 -29.03 -0.08
CA TYR A 214 -2.58 -28.31 0.67
C TYR A 214 -3.04 -29.11 1.88
N CYS A 215 -3.45 -28.42 2.93
CA CYS A 215 -4.15 -29.06 4.05
C CYS A 215 -5.65 -29.19 3.78
N GLU A 216 -6.20 -30.39 3.99
CA GLU A 216 -7.62 -30.67 3.81
C GLU A 216 -8.50 -29.97 4.85
N LEU A 217 -7.97 -29.73 6.06
CA LEU A 217 -8.71 -29.08 7.16
C LEU A 217 -8.90 -27.57 6.95
N CYS A 218 -7.86 -26.88 6.44
CA CYS A 218 -7.89 -25.43 6.27
C CYS A 218 -7.88 -24.96 4.81
N GLU A 219 -7.73 -25.85 3.83
CA GLU A 219 -7.63 -25.56 2.39
C GLU A 219 -6.46 -24.67 1.95
N HIS A 220 -5.48 -24.46 2.84
CA HIS A 220 -4.31 -23.60 2.61
C HIS A 220 -2.99 -24.39 2.55
N ARG A 221 -1.97 -23.77 1.93
CA ARG A 221 -0.60 -24.31 1.90
C ARG A 221 0.15 -24.10 3.21
N TYR A 222 -0.14 -23.01 3.92
CA TYR A 222 0.56 -22.58 5.13
C TYR A 222 -0.36 -22.65 6.34
N ALA A 223 0.16 -23.21 7.44
CA ALA A 223 -0.57 -23.38 8.71
C ALA A 223 -0.98 -22.04 9.36
N VAL A 224 -0.22 -20.97 9.09
CA VAL A 224 -0.39 -19.67 9.73
C VAL A 224 -0.88 -18.65 8.70
N GLN A 225 -1.99 -18.00 9.01
CA GLN A 225 -2.55 -16.89 8.25
C GLN A 225 -2.54 -15.62 9.10
N PHE A 226 -2.27 -14.50 8.44
CA PHE A 226 -2.38 -13.18 9.05
C PHE A 226 -3.55 -12.45 8.42
N HIS A 227 -4.32 -11.76 9.25
CA HIS A 227 -5.44 -10.93 8.83
C HIS A 227 -5.17 -9.49 9.29
N THR A 228 -5.40 -8.52 8.41
CA THR A 228 -5.41 -7.10 8.76
C THR A 228 -6.79 -6.54 8.53
N HIS A 229 -7.29 -5.73 9.47
CA HIS A 229 -8.59 -5.06 9.38
C HIS A 229 -8.45 -3.58 9.72
N CYS A 230 -9.01 -2.71 8.87
CA CYS A 230 -9.12 -1.28 9.15
C CYS A 230 -10.54 -0.93 9.59
N ARG A 231 -10.75 -0.67 10.88
CA ARG A 231 -12.05 -0.21 11.43
C ARG A 231 -12.58 1.12 10.87
N ASN A 232 -11.77 1.89 10.14
CA ASN A 232 -12.18 3.17 9.56
C ASN A 232 -12.76 3.04 8.14
N CYS A 233 -12.21 2.16 7.30
CA CYS A 233 -12.64 1.98 5.90
C CYS A 233 -13.06 0.53 5.58
N ASN A 234 -13.24 -0.30 6.61
CA ASN A 234 -13.63 -1.72 6.55
C ASN A 234 -12.77 -2.60 5.62
N ARG A 235 -11.57 -2.14 5.23
CA ARG A 235 -10.62 -2.91 4.43
C ARG A 235 -10.13 -4.12 5.24
N THR A 236 -10.31 -5.30 4.67
CA THR A 236 -9.66 -6.54 5.11
C THR A 236 -8.53 -6.94 4.16
N SER A 237 -7.60 -7.76 4.62
CA SER A 237 -6.65 -8.49 3.78
C SER A 237 -6.18 -9.76 4.48
N HIS A 238 -5.99 -10.82 3.70
CA HIS A 238 -5.44 -12.11 4.14
C HIS A 238 -4.02 -12.22 3.59
N LEU A 239 -3.07 -12.55 4.47
CA LEU A 239 -1.63 -12.41 4.24
C LEU A 239 -0.89 -13.66 4.74
N ILE A 240 0.20 -14.00 4.05
CA ILE A 240 1.22 -14.92 4.58
C ILE A 240 2.25 -14.13 5.41
N ALA A 241 3.00 -14.82 6.27
CA ALA A 241 3.94 -14.18 7.20
C ALA A 241 4.86 -13.10 6.57
N PRO A 242 5.48 -13.30 5.39
CA PRO A 242 6.29 -12.25 4.75
C PRO A 242 5.55 -10.93 4.50
N GLY A 243 4.24 -10.96 4.19
CA GLY A 243 3.45 -9.76 3.93
C GLY A 243 3.15 -8.92 5.18
N CYS A 244 3.13 -9.55 6.35
CA CYS A 244 2.93 -8.86 7.64
C CYS A 244 4.23 -8.48 8.35
N LEU A 245 5.36 -9.02 7.91
CA LEU A 245 6.69 -8.78 8.49
C LEU A 245 7.58 -7.95 7.54
N LEU A 246 7.01 -7.31 6.52
CA LEU A 246 7.77 -6.65 5.46
C LEU A 246 8.58 -5.43 5.96
N ALA A 247 8.13 -4.76 7.02
CA ALA A 247 8.88 -3.72 7.73
C ALA A 247 9.85 -4.27 8.79
N THR A 248 9.89 -5.58 9.05
CA THR A 248 10.82 -6.19 10.00
C THR A 248 12.22 -6.24 9.40
N THR A 249 13.16 -5.54 10.02
CA THR A 249 14.56 -5.43 9.58
C THR A 249 15.25 -6.77 9.37
N GLU A 250 14.95 -7.75 10.21
CA GLU A 250 15.49 -9.10 10.19
C GLU A 250 15.01 -9.89 8.97
N LEU A 251 13.76 -9.70 8.54
CA LEU A 251 13.24 -10.31 7.32
C LEU A 251 13.85 -9.65 6.07
N LEU A 252 13.99 -8.32 6.08
CA LEU A 252 14.63 -7.58 5.00
C LEU A 252 16.13 -7.92 4.86
N ALA A 253 16.84 -8.07 5.99
CA ALA A 253 18.22 -8.54 6.01
C ALA A 253 18.31 -9.98 5.45
N PHE A 254 17.46 -10.90 5.93
CA PHE A 254 17.41 -12.27 5.42
C PHE A 254 17.14 -12.32 3.91
N PHE A 255 16.18 -11.55 3.39
CA PHE A 255 15.91 -11.51 1.95
C PHE A 255 17.10 -10.94 1.16
N THR A 256 17.70 -9.84 1.60
CA THR A 256 18.82 -9.22 0.88
C THR A 256 20.10 -10.07 0.93
N GLU A 257 20.37 -10.80 2.01
CA GLU A 257 21.43 -11.83 2.11
C GLU A 257 21.25 -12.96 1.07
N HIS A 258 20.01 -13.26 0.68
CA HIS A 258 19.67 -14.24 -0.35
C HIS A 258 19.45 -13.63 -1.74
N GLY A 259 19.78 -12.34 -1.94
CA GLY A 259 19.65 -11.64 -3.22
C GLY A 259 18.21 -11.27 -3.61
N ILE A 260 17.24 -11.42 -2.70
CA ILE A 260 15.83 -11.05 -2.90
C ILE A 260 15.63 -9.59 -2.49
N ASN A 261 15.02 -8.80 -3.38
CA ASN A 261 14.57 -7.44 -3.10
C ASN A 261 13.04 -7.42 -2.98
N PRO A 262 12.45 -7.50 -1.78
CA PRO A 262 10.99 -7.62 -1.64
C PRO A 262 10.18 -6.50 -2.33
N PRO A 263 10.52 -5.20 -2.23
CA PRO A 263 9.87 -4.14 -3.00
C PRO A 263 10.00 -4.20 -4.52
N GLY A 264 10.97 -4.94 -5.07
CA GLY A 264 11.27 -4.97 -6.49
C GLY A 264 11.13 -6.37 -7.07
N SER A 265 10.11 -6.59 -7.90
CA SER A 265 9.79 -7.86 -8.59
C SER A 265 10.85 -8.34 -9.60
N ARG A 266 12.04 -7.73 -9.60
CA ARG A 266 13.23 -8.24 -10.27
C ARG A 266 14.35 -8.40 -9.24
N THR A 267 14.79 -9.65 -9.05
CA THR A 267 16.22 -9.91 -8.81
C THR A 267 16.99 -9.13 -9.87
N PRO A 268 17.93 -8.24 -9.50
CA PRO A 268 18.62 -7.44 -10.50
C PRO A 268 19.37 -8.38 -11.45
N ARG A 269 19.10 -8.25 -12.76
CA ARG A 269 19.99 -8.82 -13.78
C ARG A 269 21.41 -8.36 -13.43
N GLN A 270 22.34 -9.30 -13.33
CA GLN A 270 23.72 -9.05 -12.91
C GLN A 270 24.28 -7.85 -13.71
N GLY A 271 24.56 -6.73 -13.03
CA GLY A 271 24.92 -5.48 -13.72
C GLY A 271 24.86 -4.20 -12.88
N VAL A 272 24.03 -4.13 -11.83
CA VAL A 272 24.08 -2.97 -10.90
C VAL A 272 25.15 -3.20 -9.85
N THR A 273 26.39 -2.82 -10.18
CA THR A 273 27.50 -2.76 -9.23
C THR A 273 27.25 -1.63 -8.24
N VAL A 274 26.66 -1.94 -7.07
CA VAL A 274 26.60 -0.99 -5.94
C VAL A 274 28.03 -0.75 -5.47
N ALA A 275 28.58 0.43 -5.80
CA ALA A 275 29.91 0.81 -5.38
C ALA A 275 29.94 1.05 -3.86
N HIS A 276 30.38 0.04 -3.09
CA HIS A 276 30.66 0.17 -1.66
C HIS A 276 31.91 1.05 -1.40
N GLY A 277 31.74 2.35 -1.61
CA GLY A 277 32.75 3.39 -1.44
C GLY A 277 32.81 3.98 -0.04
N LEU A 278 33.02 3.19 1.01
CA LEU A 278 33.41 3.72 2.32
C LEU A 278 34.69 3.04 2.83
N ARG A 279 35.80 3.78 2.71
CA ARG A 279 37.15 3.37 3.11
C ARG A 279 37.27 3.29 4.63
N ARG A 280 38.11 2.36 5.10
CA ARG A 280 38.57 2.32 6.49
C ARG A 280 39.41 3.57 6.84
N GLY A 281 39.04 4.22 7.95
CA GLY A 281 40.01 4.61 8.98
C GLY A 281 40.36 6.10 9.15
N SER A 282 39.95 6.67 10.30
CA SER A 282 40.77 7.64 11.04
C SER A 282 40.38 7.73 12.53
N ARG A 283 41.26 7.15 13.36
CA ARG A 283 41.70 7.55 14.72
C ARG A 283 40.66 8.00 15.78
N LEU A 284 40.67 7.24 16.87
CA LEU A 284 40.07 7.56 18.19
C LEU A 284 40.59 8.89 18.78
N GLY A 285 39.67 9.72 19.29
CA GLY A 285 39.94 10.81 20.25
C GLY A 285 39.24 10.52 21.59
N ARG A 286 39.93 10.71 22.71
CA ARG A 286 39.40 10.44 24.08
C ARG A 286 38.60 11.64 24.64
N PRO A 287 37.71 11.43 25.64
CA PRO A 287 36.73 12.42 26.07
C PRO A 287 37.27 13.43 27.09
N VAL A 288 36.64 14.61 27.15
CA VAL A 288 36.87 15.64 28.17
C VAL A 288 35.68 15.71 29.14
N ARG A 289 35.97 15.75 30.44
CA ARG A 289 34.99 15.95 31.52
C ARG A 289 34.74 17.45 31.77
N GLY A 290 33.53 17.83 32.16
CA GLY A 290 33.23 19.20 32.61
C GLY A 290 31.79 19.42 33.06
N SER A 291 31.51 19.16 34.33
CA SER A 291 30.40 19.76 35.12
C SER A 291 31.06 20.73 36.14
N PRO A 292 30.38 21.67 36.87
CA PRO A 292 29.06 21.49 37.50
C PRO A 292 28.22 22.78 37.74
N HIS A 293 27.29 22.69 38.70
CA HIS A 293 26.37 23.69 39.31
C HIS A 293 25.03 23.92 38.60
N VAL A 294 23.86 23.47 39.11
CA VAL A 294 23.21 23.51 40.45
C VAL A 294 22.37 24.77 40.68
N HIS A 295 21.05 24.59 40.73
CA HIS A 295 20.20 25.18 41.77
C HIS A 295 19.07 24.21 42.16
N ARG A 296 18.62 24.29 43.41
CA ARG A 296 17.70 23.34 44.09
C ARG A 296 16.75 24.11 45.00
N ARG A 297 15.50 23.63 45.13
CA ARG A 297 14.41 23.92 46.12
C ARG A 297 13.08 24.25 45.38
N GLN A 298 11.88 23.95 45.88
CA GLN A 298 11.48 23.23 47.11
C GLN A 298 10.14 22.47 46.96
N ARG A 299 9.87 21.62 47.96
CA ARG A 299 8.78 20.63 48.11
C ARG A 299 7.36 21.22 48.20
N GLY A 300 6.36 20.38 47.85
CA GLY A 300 4.96 20.43 48.30
C GLY A 300 4.38 19.02 48.48
N THR A 301 3.32 18.86 49.28
CA THR A 301 2.82 17.57 49.85
C THR A 301 1.27 17.60 50.06
N HIS A 302 0.52 16.52 50.32
CA HIS A 302 0.91 15.20 50.86
C HIS A 302 0.31 13.95 50.11
N PRO A 303 -0.71 13.13 50.52
CA PRO A 303 -0.92 11.79 49.92
C PRO A 303 -2.31 11.51 49.29
N ASP A 304 -2.47 10.37 48.58
CA ASP A 304 -3.27 9.24 49.12
C ASP A 304 -2.91 7.86 48.48
N ARG A 305 -3.60 6.80 48.91
CA ARG A 305 -3.15 5.39 48.96
C ARG A 305 -3.30 4.57 47.66
N GLY A 306 -2.26 3.78 47.37
CA GLY A 306 -2.32 2.32 47.52
C GLY A 306 -2.86 1.44 46.38
N ARG A 307 -1.93 0.72 45.73
CA ARG A 307 -2.11 -0.70 45.30
C ARG A 307 -0.74 -1.39 45.20
N ARG A 308 -0.68 -2.68 45.58
CA ARG A 308 0.57 -3.48 45.61
C ARG A 308 1.00 -3.92 44.19
N PRO A 309 2.32 -4.05 43.92
CA PRO A 309 2.80 -4.61 42.66
C PRO A 309 2.70 -6.14 42.64
N LEU A 310 2.25 -6.71 41.51
CA LEU A 310 2.40 -8.14 41.21
C LEU A 310 3.77 -8.38 40.54
N GLY A 311 4.44 -9.46 40.95
CA GLY A 311 5.85 -9.67 40.67
C GLY A 311 6.18 -9.98 39.21
N ARG A 312 7.23 -9.33 38.68
CA ARG A 312 7.90 -9.78 37.46
C ARG A 312 8.55 -11.14 37.69
N ARG A 313 8.01 -12.22 37.11
CA ARG A 313 8.80 -13.41 36.83
C ARG A 313 9.64 -13.14 35.58
N ARG A 314 10.96 -13.30 35.70
CA ARG A 314 11.83 -13.48 34.53
C ARG A 314 11.48 -14.85 33.93
N HIS A 315 11.19 -14.89 32.64
CA HIS A 315 11.36 -16.12 31.86
C HIS A 315 12.59 -15.94 30.98
N GLU A 316 13.44 -16.97 31.01
CA GLU A 316 14.75 -16.97 30.36
C GLU A 316 14.60 -17.20 28.85
N ALA A 317 15.57 -16.71 28.08
CA ALA A 317 15.52 -16.73 26.63
C ALA A 317 15.79 -18.13 26.07
N GLY A 318 14.72 -18.91 25.84
CA GLY A 318 14.76 -20.09 24.98
C GLY A 318 14.75 -19.68 23.51
N GLY A 319 15.87 -19.82 22.81
CA GLY A 319 16.00 -19.43 21.41
C GLY A 319 15.14 -20.28 20.46
N PHE A 320 14.07 -19.70 19.91
CA PHE A 320 13.25 -20.34 18.88
C PHE A 320 13.99 -20.38 17.54
N ARG A 321 14.29 -21.58 17.04
CA ARG A 321 14.88 -21.79 15.70
C ARG A 321 13.76 -21.86 14.65
N ILE A 322 13.53 -20.78 13.91
CA ILE A 322 12.45 -20.66 12.90
C ILE A 322 12.98 -20.94 11.46
N TYR A 323 13.97 -21.80 11.30
CA TYR A 323 14.67 -22.03 10.02
C TYR A 323 14.24 -23.33 9.32
N ARG A 324 13.03 -23.33 8.74
CA ARG A 324 12.63 -24.30 7.68
C ARG A 324 11.47 -23.84 6.78
N TRP A 325 10.82 -22.70 7.05
CA TRP A 325 9.51 -22.35 6.48
C TRP A 325 9.53 -21.41 5.26
N LEU A 326 10.69 -21.00 4.77
CA LEU A 326 10.83 -20.00 3.69
C LEU A 326 11.26 -20.59 2.33
N SER A 327 11.53 -21.89 2.23
CA SER A 327 12.17 -22.51 1.06
C SER A 327 11.48 -22.36 -0.32
N PRO A 328 10.13 -22.29 -0.48
CA PRO A 328 9.52 -22.26 -1.82
C PRO A 328 9.86 -21.00 -2.64
N LEU A 329 10.13 -19.87 -1.99
CA LEU A 329 10.48 -18.61 -2.66
C LEU A 329 11.99 -18.44 -2.89
N LEU A 330 12.82 -19.43 -2.52
CA LEU A 330 14.27 -19.31 -2.44
C LEU A 330 15.06 -20.30 -3.30
N VAL A 331 14.41 -21.29 -3.91
CA VAL A 331 15.10 -22.31 -4.73
C VAL A 331 14.88 -22.04 -6.21
N GLY A 332 15.78 -21.26 -6.81
CA GLY A 332 16.02 -21.34 -8.25
C GLY A 332 16.46 -22.76 -8.59
N HIS A 333 15.68 -23.46 -9.43
CA HIS A 333 15.99 -24.84 -9.82
C HIS A 333 17.37 -24.95 -10.46
N ARG A 334 18.27 -25.72 -9.84
CA ARG A 334 19.32 -26.41 -10.60
C ARG A 334 18.67 -27.58 -11.35
N PRO A 335 18.95 -27.78 -12.65
CA PRO A 335 18.50 -28.96 -13.35
C PRO A 335 19.17 -30.21 -12.74
N ALA A 336 18.39 -31.27 -12.55
CA ALA A 336 18.94 -32.56 -12.15
C ALA A 336 19.82 -33.10 -13.28
N GLN A 337 21.05 -33.51 -12.96
CA GLN A 337 21.87 -34.27 -13.90
C GLN A 337 21.29 -35.69 -13.98
N LEU A 338 20.94 -36.10 -15.18
CA LEU A 338 20.56 -37.49 -15.48
C LEU A 338 21.76 -38.41 -15.28
N SER A 339 21.50 -39.62 -14.79
CA SER A 339 22.38 -40.79 -14.82
C SER A 339 21.62 -41.93 -15.49
#